data_AF-A0A535M7H4-F1
#
_entry.id   AF-A0A535M7H4-F1
#
_cell.length_a   1.000
_cell.length_b   1.000
_cell.length_c   1.000
_cell.angle_alpha   90.00
_cell.angle_beta   90.00
_cell.angle_gamma   90.00
#
_symmetry.space_group_name_H-M   'P 1'
#
loop_
_entity.id
_entity.type
_entity.pdbx_description
1 polymer ?
#
loop_
_entity_poly.entity_id
_entity_poly.type
_entity_poly.pdbx_seq_one_letter_code
_entity_poly.pdbx_strand_id
1 'polypeptide(L)'
;MFVRLPLVLAALWTALLLAQEKVGRAWASGRIGSGVAAGLQLALLALQTAGVGYIVGAALTRTLRRIWRWGEGSRRRRLGSSVFSGVAIGLLGAYWISASGLTTGGVPAGVQTYQVSQRSHVLGSVYYPQSPPVGGPHSPIWQNCGFYRQPIGNENGVHSMEHGAVWITYRPDLPADEVAGLRVLAVRESYVLASPYAGLPAPVVASAWGRQLRLNSAGDPRLDQFLRAFRRGSQAPEHRGGPCTGGLGSPER
;
A
#
# COMPACT_ATOMS: atom_id res chain seq x y z
N MET A 1 4.68 15.29 -17.04
CA MET A 1 5.08 14.73 -15.73
C MET A 1 4.27 15.42 -14.65
N PHE A 2 3.13 14.87 -14.25
CA PHE A 2 2.27 15.48 -13.22
C PHE A 2 2.76 15.06 -11.83
N VAL A 3 3.24 16.01 -11.04
CA VAL A 3 3.66 15.76 -9.65
C VAL A 3 2.42 15.39 -8.83
N ARG A 4 2.40 14.18 -8.27
CA ARG A 4 1.34 13.74 -7.35
C ARG A 4 1.58 14.35 -5.98
N LEU A 5 1.16 15.60 -5.80
CA LEU A 5 1.40 16.41 -4.60
C LEU A 5 1.10 15.65 -3.28
N PRO A 6 0.01 14.85 -3.18
CA PRO A 6 -0.29 14.11 -1.95
C PRO A 6 0.75 13.03 -1.63
N LEU A 7 1.29 12.36 -2.64
CA LEU A 7 2.35 11.37 -2.46
C LEU A 7 3.68 12.02 -2.06
N VAL A 8 3.97 13.22 -2.61
CA VAL A 8 5.16 13.99 -2.22
C VAL A 8 5.07 14.41 -0.76
N LEU A 9 3.92 14.93 -0.33
CA LEU A 9 3.71 15.34 1.06
C LEU A 9 3.75 14.14 2.03
N ALA A 10 3.17 13.00 1.66
CA ALA A 10 3.27 11.77 2.43
C ALA A 10 4.72 11.26 2.53
N ALA A 11 5.46 11.26 1.42
CA ALA A 11 6.86 10.85 1.41
C ALA A 11 7.75 11.79 2.25
N LEU A 12 7.50 13.10 2.19
CA LEU A 12 8.19 14.08 3.04
C LEU A 12 7.89 13.85 4.52
N TRP A 13 6.64 13.55 4.87
CA TRP A 13 6.25 13.21 6.24
C TRP A 13 6.93 11.93 6.74
N THR A 14 6.93 10.87 5.92
CA THR A 14 7.62 9.61 6.25
C THR A 14 9.13 9.82 6.38
N ALA A 15 9.75 10.60 5.50
CA ALA A 15 11.16 10.94 5.57
C ALA A 15 11.51 11.70 6.86
N LEU A 16 10.63 12.61 7.30
CA LEU A 16 10.79 13.35 8.56
C LEU A 16 10.76 12.40 9.77
N LEU A 17 9.77 11.50 9.82
CA LEU A 17 9.65 10.50 10.90
C LEU A 17 10.88 9.58 10.96
N LEU A 18 11.33 9.08 9.81
CA LEU A 18 12.53 8.23 9.71
C LEU A 18 13.80 8.98 10.14
N ALA A 19 13.90 10.27 9.80
CA ALA A 19 15.03 11.09 10.23
C ALA A 19 15.02 11.32 11.76
N GLN A 20 13.85 11.57 12.36
CA GLN A 20 13.71 11.70 13.82
C GLN A 20 14.13 10.41 14.55
N GLU A 21 13.72 9.24 14.07
CA GLU A 21 14.14 7.97 14.67
C GLU A 21 15.64 7.72 14.57
N LYS A 22 16.28 8.07 13.44
CA LYS A 22 17.73 7.92 13.26
C LYS A 22 18.51 8.78 14.23
N VAL A 23 18.06 10.02 14.46
CA VAL A 23 18.64 10.92 15.45
C VAL A 23 18.54 10.29 16.85
N GLY A 24 17.35 9.84 17.25
CA GLY A 24 17.15 9.19 18.56
C GLY A 24 18.04 7.98 18.78
N ARG A 25 18.16 7.11 17.76
CA ARG A 25 19.03 5.92 17.80
C ARG A 25 20.52 6.26 17.88
N ALA A 26 20.97 7.30 17.17
CA ALA A 26 22.38 7.72 17.19
C ALA A 26 22.80 8.21 18.58
N TRP A 27 21.96 9.06 19.20
CA TRP A 27 22.20 9.57 20.55
C TRP A 27 22.13 8.47 21.61
N ALA A 28 21.15 7.58 21.55
CA ALA A 28 21.03 6.45 22.47
C ALA A 28 22.24 5.47 22.41
N SER A 29 22.94 5.42 21.28
CA SER A 29 24.11 4.56 21.08
C SER A 29 25.46 5.20 21.43
N GLY A 30 25.48 6.43 21.95
CA GLY A 30 26.72 7.15 22.29
C GLY A 30 27.56 7.60 21.07
N ARG A 31 27.04 7.45 19.84
CA ARG A 31 27.73 7.83 18.59
C ARG A 31 27.50 9.30 18.27
N ILE A 32 28.21 10.17 18.98
CA ILE A 32 28.06 11.64 18.91
C ILE A 32 28.17 12.17 17.48
N GLY A 33 29.19 11.76 16.71
CA GLY A 33 29.37 12.23 15.33
C GLY A 33 28.21 11.89 14.39
N SER A 34 27.65 10.67 14.52
CA SER A 34 26.46 10.26 13.76
C SER A 34 25.20 11.01 14.21
N GLY A 35 25.09 11.32 15.50
CA GLY A 35 23.99 12.11 16.06
C GLY A 35 23.97 13.55 15.54
N VAL A 36 25.13 14.19 15.48
CA VAL A 36 25.29 15.55 14.92
C VAL A 36 24.94 15.57 13.43
N ALA A 37 25.47 14.64 12.64
CA ALA A 37 25.19 14.57 11.20
C ALA A 37 23.69 14.35 10.90
N ALA A 38 23.05 13.42 11.62
CA ALA A 38 21.61 13.17 11.48
C ALA A 38 20.77 14.38 11.92
N GLY A 39 21.18 15.07 12.98
CA GLY A 39 20.52 16.29 13.46
C GLY A 39 20.57 17.44 12.45
N LEU A 40 21.72 17.64 11.79
CA LEU A 40 21.88 18.63 10.73
C LEU A 40 21.01 18.32 9.50
N GLN A 41 20.95 17.05 9.08
CA GLN A 41 20.06 16.63 8.00
C GLN A 41 18.59 16.87 8.32
N LEU A 42 18.16 16.58 9.56
CA LEU A 42 16.81 16.86 10.02
C LEU A 42 16.52 18.37 10.01
N ALA A 43 17.46 19.19 10.49
CA ALA A 43 17.32 20.64 10.50
C ALA A 43 17.22 21.23 9.07
N LEU A 44 18.01 20.72 8.13
CA LEU A 44 17.94 21.14 6.72
C LEU A 44 16.58 20.78 6.10
N LEU A 45 16.07 19.57 6.32
CA LEU A 45 14.75 19.15 5.83
C LEU A 45 13.62 19.97 6.47
N ALA A 46 13.71 20.24 7.78
CA ALA A 46 12.74 21.06 8.49
C ALA A 46 12.74 22.51 7.97
N LEU A 47 13.92 23.07 7.71
CA LEU A 47 14.05 24.42 7.17
C LEU A 47 13.49 24.53 5.75
N GLN A 48 13.77 23.53 4.89
CA GLN A 48 13.23 23.49 3.53
C GLN A 48 11.71 23.37 3.51
N THR A 49 11.14 22.49 4.36
CA THR A 49 9.69 22.34 4.47
C THR A 49 9.01 23.60 5.02
N ALA A 50 9.59 24.22 6.05
CA ALA A 50 9.11 25.50 6.59
C ALA A 50 9.20 26.63 5.57
N GLY A 51 10.31 26.74 4.82
CA GLY A 51 10.50 27.75 3.79
C GLY A 51 9.49 27.62 2.65
N VAL A 52 9.30 26.41 2.12
CA VAL A 52 8.28 26.15 1.08
C VAL A 52 6.88 26.43 1.63
N GLY A 53 6.57 25.98 2.84
CA GLY A 53 5.30 26.24 3.51
C GLY A 53 5.02 27.73 3.68
N TYR A 54 6.03 28.52 4.06
CA TYR A 54 5.93 29.97 4.18
C TYR A 54 5.68 30.63 2.82
N ILE A 55 6.45 30.29 1.77
CA ILE A 55 6.30 30.88 0.43
C ILE A 55 4.91 30.59 -0.14
N VAL A 56 4.48 29.32 -0.07
CA VAL A 56 3.16 28.89 -0.55
C VAL A 56 2.05 29.57 0.27
N GLY A 57 2.17 29.56 1.59
CA GLY A 57 1.21 30.22 2.48
C GLY A 57 1.11 31.72 2.23
N ALA A 58 2.23 32.41 2.05
CA ALA A 58 2.25 33.86 1.77
C ALA A 58 1.63 34.18 0.41
N ALA A 59 1.94 33.42 -0.64
CA ALA A 59 1.34 33.57 -1.96
C ALA A 59 -0.17 33.31 -1.93
N LEU A 60 -0.59 32.24 -1.25
CA LEU A 60 -2.00 31.88 -1.09
C LEU A 60 -2.75 32.96 -0.31
N THR A 61 -2.21 33.42 0.80
CA THR A 61 -2.83 34.45 1.65
C THR A 61 -3.01 35.77 0.88
N ARG A 62 -2.00 36.18 0.09
CA ARG A 62 -2.11 37.38 -0.77
C ARG A 62 -3.25 37.24 -1.80
N THR A 63 -3.38 36.06 -2.40
CA THR A 63 -4.38 35.77 -3.42
C THR A 63 -5.78 35.69 -2.82
N LEU A 64 -5.94 34.95 -1.72
CA LEU A 64 -7.19 34.82 -0.99
C LEU A 64 -7.69 36.18 -0.48
N ARG A 65 -6.79 37.04 0.03
CA ARG A 65 -7.16 38.41 0.43
C ARG A 65 -7.70 39.24 -0.74
N ARG A 66 -7.15 39.08 -1.96
CA ARG A 66 -7.66 39.78 -3.15
C ARG A 66 -9.05 39.27 -3.53
N ILE A 67 -9.25 37.95 -3.52
CA ILE A 67 -10.55 37.32 -3.82
C ILE A 67 -11.60 37.74 -2.78
N TRP A 68 -11.24 37.70 -1.50
CA TRP A 68 -12.12 38.09 -0.39
C TRP A 68 -12.57 39.55 -0.50
N ARG A 69 -11.63 40.48 -0.71
CA ARG A 69 -11.95 41.91 -0.88
C ARG A 69 -12.79 42.19 -2.12
N TRP A 70 -12.59 41.43 -3.21
CA TRP A 70 -13.45 41.52 -4.39
C TRP A 70 -14.88 41.08 -4.09
N GLY A 71 -15.04 40.05 -3.25
CA GLY A 71 -16.31 39.55 -2.75
C GLY A 71 -17.08 40.54 -1.89
N GLU A 72 -16.44 41.44 -1.14
CA GLU A 72 -17.11 42.39 -0.23
C GLU A 72 -17.95 43.49 -0.94
N GLY A 73 -17.82 43.63 -2.26
CA GLY A 73 -18.53 44.62 -3.07
C GLY A 73 -20.04 44.35 -3.26
N SER A 74 -20.56 44.69 -4.44
CA SER A 74 -22.00 44.56 -4.78
C SER A 74 -22.56 43.14 -4.56
N ARG A 75 -23.89 43.00 -4.38
CA ARG A 75 -24.58 41.69 -4.23
C ARG A 75 -24.18 40.67 -5.32
N ARG A 76 -23.97 41.11 -6.57
CA ARG A 76 -23.51 40.24 -7.67
C ARG A 76 -22.09 39.70 -7.46
N ARG A 77 -21.18 40.52 -6.93
CA ARG A 77 -19.78 40.11 -6.64
C ARG A 77 -19.71 39.17 -5.45
N ARG A 78 -20.53 39.40 -4.42
CA ARG A 78 -20.71 38.48 -3.29
C ARG A 78 -21.13 37.09 -3.78
N LEU A 79 -22.20 37.04 -4.58
CA LEU A 79 -22.72 35.78 -5.12
C LEU A 79 -21.69 35.07 -5.99
N GLY A 80 -21.01 35.80 -6.89
CA GLY A 80 -19.97 35.26 -7.75
C GLY A 80 -18.77 34.71 -6.98
N SER A 81 -18.33 35.41 -5.92
CA SER A 81 -17.23 34.95 -5.06
C SER A 81 -17.61 33.68 -4.28
N SER A 82 -18.84 33.57 -3.77
CA SER A 82 -19.30 32.37 -3.06
C SER A 82 -19.36 31.15 -3.99
N VAL A 83 -19.85 31.31 -5.21
CA VAL A 83 -19.89 30.23 -6.21
C VAL A 83 -18.47 29.78 -6.58
N PHE A 84 -17.57 30.72 -6.87
CA PHE A 84 -16.19 30.41 -7.20
C PHE A 84 -15.48 29.65 -6.08
N SER A 85 -15.59 30.12 -4.83
CA SER A 85 -15.01 29.44 -3.67
C SER A 85 -15.59 28.04 -3.48
N GLY A 86 -16.90 27.87 -3.65
CA GLY A 86 -17.56 26.56 -3.57
C GLY A 86 -17.05 25.57 -4.62
N VAL A 87 -16.92 26.01 -5.87
CA VAL A 87 -16.37 25.19 -6.96
C VAL A 87 -14.91 24.83 -6.69
N ALA A 88 -14.09 25.79 -6.27
CA ALA A 88 -12.68 25.55 -5.96
C ALA A 88 -12.49 24.54 -4.81
N ILE A 89 -13.28 24.67 -3.73
CA ILE A 89 -13.28 23.72 -2.61
C ILE A 89 -13.72 22.33 -3.10
N GLY A 90 -14.79 22.25 -3.90
CA GLY A 90 -15.28 20.98 -4.46
C GLY A 90 -14.23 20.27 -5.32
N LEU A 91 -13.56 21.01 -6.22
CA LEU A 91 -12.50 20.46 -7.08
C LEU A 91 -11.27 20.02 -6.28
N LEU A 92 -10.84 20.81 -5.29
CA LEU A 92 -9.75 20.43 -4.39
C LEU A 92 -10.11 19.18 -3.58
N GLY A 93 -11.32 19.12 -3.03
CA GLY A 93 -11.83 17.95 -2.33
C GLY A 93 -11.82 16.71 -3.22
N ALA A 94 -12.35 16.80 -4.43
CA ALA A 94 -12.35 15.71 -5.41
C ALA A 94 -10.93 15.24 -5.78
N TYR A 95 -10.01 16.19 -6.00
CA TYR A 95 -8.60 15.87 -6.27
C TYR A 95 -7.95 15.12 -5.10
N TRP A 96 -8.12 15.60 -3.85
CA TRP A 96 -7.57 14.96 -2.67
C TRP A 96 -8.19 13.58 -2.40
N ILE A 97 -9.50 13.43 -2.59
CA ILE A 97 -10.21 12.15 -2.48
C ILE A 97 -9.73 11.14 -3.53
N SER A 98 -9.49 11.58 -4.77
CA SER A 98 -8.95 10.72 -5.82
C SER A 98 -7.50 10.32 -5.52
N ALA A 99 -6.66 11.27 -5.11
CA ALA A 99 -5.24 11.05 -4.89
C ALA A 99 -4.93 10.26 -3.60
N SER A 100 -5.82 10.32 -2.61
CA SER A 100 -5.73 9.52 -1.37
C SER A 100 -6.19 8.07 -1.56
N GLY A 101 -6.79 7.72 -2.70
CA GLY A 101 -7.38 6.39 -2.92
C GLY A 101 -8.65 6.13 -2.10
N LEU A 102 -9.17 7.14 -1.37
CA LEU A 102 -10.41 7.06 -0.58
C LEU A 102 -11.64 6.71 -1.45
N THR A 103 -11.59 6.97 -2.76
CA THR A 103 -12.65 6.62 -3.72
C THR A 103 -12.54 5.22 -4.31
N THR A 104 -11.45 4.49 -4.07
CA THR A 104 -11.29 3.12 -4.61
C THR A 104 -11.89 2.08 -3.66
N GLY A 105 -13.15 2.27 -3.28
CA GLY A 105 -13.97 1.21 -2.71
C GLY A 105 -14.46 0.33 -3.87
N GLY A 106 -13.69 -0.70 -4.22
CA GLY A 106 -14.06 -1.59 -5.32
C GLY A 106 -12.99 -2.60 -5.67
N VAL A 107 -13.41 -3.66 -6.35
CA VAL A 107 -12.52 -4.68 -6.92
C VAL A 107 -11.71 -4.04 -8.06
N PRO A 108 -10.36 -4.12 -8.07
CA PRO A 108 -9.56 -3.52 -9.12
C PRO A 108 -9.87 -4.11 -10.51
N ALA A 109 -9.69 -3.30 -11.55
CA ALA A 109 -9.86 -3.74 -12.93
C ALA A 109 -8.87 -4.87 -13.28
N GLY A 110 -9.39 -5.90 -13.96
CA GLY A 110 -8.62 -7.07 -14.39
C GLY A 110 -8.56 -8.21 -13.37
N VAL A 111 -9.27 -8.12 -12.25
CA VAL A 111 -9.42 -9.25 -11.32
C VAL A 111 -10.21 -10.37 -11.98
N GLN A 112 -9.60 -11.55 -12.00
CA GLN A 112 -10.22 -12.78 -12.42
C GLN A 112 -10.89 -13.44 -11.21
N THR A 113 -12.10 -13.96 -11.44
CA THR A 113 -12.92 -14.65 -10.42
C THR A 113 -13.05 -16.11 -10.78
N TYR A 114 -12.77 -16.97 -9.81
CA TYR A 114 -12.81 -18.43 -9.94
C TYR A 114 -13.79 -19.02 -8.93
N GLN A 115 -14.55 -20.02 -9.37
CA GLN A 115 -15.35 -20.83 -8.47
C GLN A 115 -14.47 -21.89 -7.82
N VAL A 116 -14.33 -21.84 -6.50
CA VAL A 116 -13.56 -22.81 -5.72
C VAL A 116 -14.55 -23.54 -4.82
N SER A 117 -14.93 -24.76 -5.21
CA SER A 117 -15.93 -25.56 -4.52
C SER A 117 -15.36 -26.46 -3.43
N GLN A 118 -14.06 -26.78 -3.50
CA GLN A 118 -13.39 -27.68 -2.56
C GLN A 118 -12.50 -26.90 -1.59
N ARG A 119 -12.52 -27.32 -0.33
CA ARG A 119 -11.70 -26.75 0.77
C ARG A 119 -11.19 -27.81 1.75
N SER A 120 -11.15 -29.07 1.32
CA SER A 120 -10.72 -30.16 2.19
C SER A 120 -9.25 -30.02 2.55
N HIS A 121 -8.92 -30.23 3.83
CA HIS A 121 -7.53 -30.40 4.22
C HIS A 121 -7.01 -31.77 3.77
N VAL A 122 -5.84 -31.80 3.14
CA VAL A 122 -5.20 -32.99 2.60
C VAL A 122 -3.73 -33.04 3.00
N LEU A 123 -3.19 -34.26 3.08
CA LEU A 123 -1.77 -34.49 3.29
C LEU A 123 -1.09 -34.70 1.92
N GLY A 124 -0.05 -33.94 1.64
CA GLY A 124 0.73 -34.06 0.40
C GLY A 124 0.35 -33.05 -0.69
N SER A 125 0.82 -33.33 -1.91
CA SER A 125 0.73 -32.40 -3.04
C SER A 125 -0.64 -32.41 -3.72
N VAL A 126 -1.06 -31.23 -4.17
CA VAL A 126 -2.32 -31.02 -4.89
C VAL A 126 -2.03 -30.41 -6.26
N TYR A 127 -2.70 -30.92 -7.29
CA TYR A 127 -2.70 -30.30 -8.59
C TYR A 127 -3.76 -29.19 -8.64
N TYR A 128 -3.33 -27.98 -8.96
CA TYR A 128 -4.22 -26.82 -9.07
C TYR A 128 -4.43 -26.41 -10.54
N PRO A 129 -5.66 -26.06 -10.95
CA PRO A 129 -5.91 -25.59 -12.31
C PRO A 129 -5.28 -24.21 -12.60
N GLN A 130 -5.06 -23.39 -11.56
CA GLN A 130 -4.42 -22.07 -11.66
C GLN A 130 -2.99 -22.11 -11.10
N SER A 131 -2.10 -21.34 -11.74
CA SER A 131 -0.74 -21.12 -11.27
C SER A 131 -0.45 -19.59 -11.22
N PRO A 132 -0.25 -19.00 -10.03
CA PRO A 132 -0.38 -19.60 -8.70
C PRO A 132 -1.81 -20.09 -8.40
N PRO A 133 -1.98 -21.00 -7.42
CA PRO A 133 -3.29 -21.45 -6.97
C PRO A 133 -4.16 -20.29 -6.44
N VAL A 134 -5.47 -20.46 -6.53
CA VAL A 134 -6.46 -19.50 -6.00
C VAL A 134 -7.38 -20.12 -4.94
N GLY A 135 -7.11 -21.35 -4.49
CA GLY A 135 -7.99 -22.11 -3.61
C GLY A 135 -8.04 -23.58 -4.01
N GLY A 136 -8.76 -24.40 -3.24
CA GLY A 136 -8.93 -25.84 -3.48
C GLY A 136 -8.57 -26.67 -2.25
N PRO A 137 -8.46 -28.00 -2.39
CA PRO A 137 -7.86 -28.85 -1.36
C PRO A 137 -6.45 -28.38 -1.02
N HIS A 138 -6.09 -28.36 0.26
CA HIS A 138 -4.82 -27.77 0.71
C HIS A 138 -4.32 -28.37 2.03
N SER A 139 -3.14 -27.98 2.47
CA SER A 139 -2.48 -28.54 3.68
C SER A 139 -3.27 -28.19 4.93
N PRO A 140 -3.34 -29.02 5.99
CA PRO A 140 -3.94 -28.64 7.28
C PRO A 140 -3.11 -27.60 8.06
N ILE A 141 -1.91 -27.27 7.62
CA ILE A 141 -1.02 -26.28 8.24
C ILE A 141 -0.87 -25.08 7.29
N TRP A 142 -1.19 -23.88 7.77
CA TRP A 142 -1.03 -22.63 7.01
C TRP A 142 0.41 -22.13 6.95
N GLN A 143 0.71 -21.30 5.94
CA GLN A 143 1.95 -20.53 5.88
C GLN A 143 1.83 -19.26 6.72
N ASN A 144 2.86 -18.95 7.52
CA ASN A 144 2.92 -17.66 8.21
C ASN A 144 2.96 -16.48 7.21
N CYS A 145 2.23 -15.41 7.52
CA CYS A 145 2.24 -14.19 6.73
C CYS A 145 3.55 -13.40 6.93
N GLY A 146 4.01 -12.78 5.84
CA GLY A 146 5.22 -11.97 5.76
C GLY A 146 6.00 -12.22 4.47
N PHE A 147 7.22 -11.69 4.39
CA PHE A 147 8.04 -11.81 3.18
C PHE A 147 8.96 -13.04 3.23
N TYR A 148 9.03 -13.78 2.13
CA TYR A 148 9.91 -14.92 1.92
C TYR A 148 10.86 -14.67 0.75
N ARG A 149 12.15 -14.97 0.96
CA ARG A 149 13.18 -14.96 -0.09
C ARG A 149 13.16 -16.22 -0.96
N GLN A 150 12.51 -17.27 -0.49
CA GLN A 150 12.43 -18.57 -1.16
C GLN A 150 10.96 -18.89 -1.45
N PRO A 151 10.68 -19.71 -2.48
CA PRO A 151 9.34 -20.19 -2.74
C PRO A 151 8.76 -20.90 -1.52
N ILE A 152 7.44 -20.84 -1.38
CA ILE A 152 6.69 -21.56 -0.33
C ILE A 152 5.84 -22.67 -0.97
N GLY A 153 5.39 -23.62 -0.17
CA GLY A 153 4.46 -24.67 -0.62
C GLY A 153 3.12 -24.09 -1.03
N ASN A 154 2.60 -24.53 -2.18
CA ASN A 154 1.30 -24.11 -2.72
C ASN A 154 0.18 -24.37 -1.71
N GLU A 155 0.17 -25.56 -1.13
CA GLU A 155 -0.83 -26.04 -0.20
C GLU A 155 -0.85 -25.22 1.10
N ASN A 156 0.31 -24.79 1.59
CA ASN A 156 0.41 -23.94 2.78
C ASN A 156 -0.04 -22.50 2.47
N GLY A 157 0.34 -21.97 1.30
CA GLY A 157 -0.11 -20.65 0.84
C GLY A 157 -1.63 -20.59 0.62
N VAL A 158 -2.22 -21.65 0.07
CA VAL A 158 -3.67 -21.77 -0.12
C VAL A 158 -4.42 -21.78 1.21
N HIS A 159 -3.93 -22.51 2.22
CA HIS A 159 -4.52 -22.44 3.56
C HIS A 159 -4.49 -21.01 4.11
N SER A 160 -3.36 -20.29 4.00
CA SER A 160 -3.31 -18.88 4.43
C SER A 160 -4.36 -18.03 3.72
N MET A 161 -4.64 -18.30 2.43
CA MET A 161 -5.71 -17.64 1.68
C MET A 161 -7.12 -18.06 2.15
N GLU A 162 -7.33 -19.29 2.65
CA GLU A 162 -8.58 -19.71 3.30
C GLU A 162 -8.88 -18.85 4.54
N HIS A 163 -7.82 -18.52 5.31
CA HIS A 163 -7.87 -17.60 6.44
C HIS A 163 -7.99 -16.11 6.04
N GLY A 164 -8.05 -15.81 4.73
CA GLY A 164 -8.21 -14.46 4.21
C GLY A 164 -6.89 -13.73 3.95
N ALA A 165 -5.76 -14.42 3.88
CA ALA A 165 -4.53 -13.80 3.41
C ALA A 165 -4.57 -13.50 1.91
N VAL A 166 -3.77 -12.53 1.49
CA VAL A 166 -3.42 -12.33 0.09
C VAL A 166 -1.99 -12.80 -0.13
N TRP A 167 -1.81 -13.73 -1.06
CA TRP A 167 -0.50 -14.20 -1.48
C TRP A 167 -0.03 -13.45 -2.73
N ILE A 168 1.00 -12.63 -2.55
CA ILE A 168 1.68 -11.92 -3.63
C ILE A 168 2.85 -12.78 -4.11
N THR A 169 2.76 -13.27 -5.33
CA THR A 169 3.86 -13.99 -5.98
C THR A 169 4.55 -13.08 -6.98
N TYR A 170 5.87 -13.20 -7.08
CA TYR A 170 6.66 -12.45 -8.04
C TYR A 170 7.63 -13.35 -8.80
N ARG A 171 8.00 -12.95 -10.02
CA ARG A 171 8.98 -13.70 -10.79
C ARG A 171 10.35 -13.61 -10.13
N PRO A 172 11.18 -14.66 -10.17
CA PRO A 172 12.52 -14.63 -9.59
C PRO A 172 13.45 -13.55 -10.19
N ASP A 173 13.15 -13.06 -11.40
CA ASP A 173 13.88 -12.01 -12.11
C ASP A 173 13.30 -10.60 -11.90
N LEU A 174 12.34 -10.41 -10.99
CA LEU A 174 11.77 -9.09 -10.68
C LEU A 174 12.87 -8.14 -10.16
N PRO A 175 12.90 -6.86 -10.60
CA PRO A 175 13.89 -5.88 -10.14
C PRO A 175 13.98 -5.77 -8.61
N ALA A 176 15.20 -5.59 -8.10
CA ALA A 176 15.48 -5.63 -6.67
C ALA A 176 14.75 -4.54 -5.85
N ASP A 177 14.54 -3.36 -6.44
CA ASP A 177 13.77 -2.26 -5.85
C ASP A 177 12.29 -2.60 -5.76
N GLU A 178 11.73 -3.27 -6.77
CA GLU A 178 10.36 -3.78 -6.74
C GLU A 178 10.18 -4.89 -5.69
N VAL A 179 11.12 -5.84 -5.61
CA VAL A 179 11.14 -6.86 -4.55
C VAL A 179 11.23 -6.22 -3.17
N ALA A 180 12.04 -5.18 -3.01
CA ALA A 180 12.11 -4.42 -1.76
C ALA A 180 10.78 -3.73 -1.42
N GLY A 181 10.05 -3.23 -2.43
CA GLY A 181 8.70 -2.71 -2.27
C GLY A 181 7.71 -3.76 -1.77
N LEU A 182 7.71 -4.95 -2.38
CA LEU A 182 6.87 -6.08 -1.96
C LEU A 182 7.21 -6.55 -0.53
N ARG A 183 8.50 -6.55 -0.17
CA ARG A 183 8.96 -6.85 1.19
C ARG A 183 8.41 -5.87 2.21
N VAL A 184 8.55 -4.56 1.95
CA VAL A 184 8.00 -3.51 2.83
C VAL A 184 6.47 -3.66 2.97
N LEU A 185 5.78 -3.97 1.87
CA LEU A 185 4.34 -4.16 1.87
C LEU A 185 3.91 -5.37 2.72
N ALA A 186 4.54 -6.53 2.55
CA ALA A 186 4.22 -7.76 3.28
C ALA A 186 4.60 -7.68 4.77
N VAL A 187 5.61 -6.88 5.13
CA VAL A 187 5.98 -6.61 6.52
C VAL A 187 4.98 -5.65 7.19
N ARG A 188 4.56 -4.60 6.48
CA ARG A 188 3.68 -3.57 7.01
C ARG A 188 2.24 -4.06 7.18
N GLU A 189 1.75 -4.86 6.25
CA GLU A 189 0.36 -5.30 6.22
C GLU A 189 0.21 -6.69 6.83
N SER A 190 -0.66 -6.83 7.84
CA SER A 190 -1.10 -8.16 8.30
C SER A 190 -1.83 -8.92 7.19
N TYR A 191 -1.92 -10.25 7.28
CA TYR A 191 -2.61 -11.09 6.28
C TYR A 191 -2.11 -10.91 4.84
N VAL A 192 -0.83 -10.56 4.68
CA VAL A 192 -0.14 -10.53 3.39
C VAL A 192 1.08 -11.43 3.48
N LEU A 193 1.28 -12.27 2.46
CA LEU A 193 2.50 -13.03 2.27
C LEU A 193 3.04 -12.79 0.88
N ALA A 194 4.36 -12.71 0.76
CA ALA A 194 5.03 -12.49 -0.51
C ALA A 194 6.19 -13.46 -0.70
N SER A 195 6.27 -14.11 -1.87
CA SER A 195 7.34 -15.07 -2.18
C SER A 195 7.62 -15.16 -3.68
N PRO A 196 8.83 -15.58 -4.09
CA PRO A 196 9.12 -15.82 -5.49
C PRO A 196 8.36 -17.06 -5.97
N TYR A 197 7.96 -17.05 -7.25
CA TYR A 197 7.22 -18.13 -7.88
C TYR A 197 7.69 -18.29 -9.33
N ALA A 198 8.16 -19.48 -9.70
CA ALA A 198 8.68 -19.74 -11.04
C ALA A 198 7.55 -19.85 -12.07
N GLY A 199 7.79 -19.38 -13.30
CA GLY A 199 6.85 -19.54 -14.40
C GLY A 199 5.60 -18.65 -14.35
N LEU A 200 5.61 -17.54 -13.59
CA LEU A 200 4.43 -16.66 -13.52
C LEU A 200 4.07 -16.05 -14.89
N PRO A 201 2.78 -15.92 -15.21
CA PRO A 201 2.30 -15.30 -16.45
C PRO A 201 2.48 -13.78 -16.48
N ALA A 202 2.83 -13.15 -15.36
CA ALA A 202 3.10 -11.71 -15.23
C ALA A 202 4.22 -11.47 -14.20
N PRO A 203 4.87 -10.28 -14.18
CA PRO A 203 5.91 -9.95 -13.21
C PRO A 203 5.48 -10.14 -11.75
N VAL A 204 4.25 -9.74 -11.41
CA VAL A 204 3.64 -9.92 -10.09
C VAL A 204 2.22 -10.46 -10.26
N VAL A 205 1.84 -11.45 -9.44
CA VAL A 205 0.48 -11.98 -9.37
C VAL A 205 0.01 -11.98 -7.92
N ALA A 206 -1.09 -11.28 -7.64
CA ALA A 206 -1.75 -11.29 -6.34
C ALA A 206 -2.92 -12.28 -6.36
N SER A 207 -2.93 -13.22 -5.42
CA SER A 207 -3.99 -14.22 -5.28
C SER A 207 -4.64 -14.14 -3.90
N ALA A 208 -5.95 -14.27 -3.88
CA ALA A 208 -6.76 -14.51 -2.69
C ALA A 208 -7.74 -15.65 -3.01
N TRP A 209 -8.48 -16.16 -2.02
CA TRP A 209 -9.43 -17.23 -2.26
C TRP A 209 -10.43 -16.90 -3.39
N GLY A 210 -10.39 -17.66 -4.48
CA GLY A 210 -11.18 -17.51 -5.69
C GLY A 210 -10.92 -16.22 -6.49
N ARG A 211 -9.84 -15.48 -6.22
CA ARG A 211 -9.55 -14.17 -6.85
C ARG A 211 -8.09 -14.08 -7.26
N GLN A 212 -7.82 -13.58 -8.46
CA GLN A 212 -6.45 -13.37 -8.93
C GLN A 212 -6.32 -12.11 -9.75
N LEU A 213 -5.20 -11.40 -9.59
CA LEU A 213 -4.86 -10.23 -10.37
C LEU A 213 -3.43 -10.33 -10.86
N ARG A 214 -3.25 -10.14 -12.17
CA ARG A 214 -1.95 -10.06 -12.83
C ARG A 214 -1.53 -8.59 -12.97
N LEU A 215 -0.29 -8.31 -12.60
CA LEU A 215 0.26 -6.96 -12.49
C LEU A 215 1.59 -6.88 -13.26
N ASN A 216 1.83 -5.72 -13.87
CA ASN A 216 3.04 -5.49 -14.66
C ASN A 216 4.25 -5.09 -13.79
N SER A 217 4.02 -4.72 -12.53
CA SER A 217 5.05 -4.29 -11.58
C SER A 217 4.51 -4.32 -10.14
N ALA A 218 5.39 -4.38 -9.15
CA ALA A 218 5.08 -4.20 -7.73
C ALA A 218 4.51 -2.80 -7.41
N GLY A 219 4.84 -1.79 -8.22
CA GLY A 219 4.32 -0.42 -8.07
C GLY A 219 2.94 -0.18 -8.69
N ASP A 220 2.27 -1.21 -9.23
CA ASP A 220 0.95 -1.04 -9.84
C ASP A 220 -0.09 -0.70 -8.76
N PRO A 221 -0.81 0.44 -8.87
CA PRO A 221 -1.76 0.88 -7.83
C PRO A 221 -2.93 -0.09 -7.61
N ARG A 222 -3.17 -1.01 -8.56
CA ARG A 222 -4.18 -2.06 -8.39
C ARG A 222 -3.79 -3.11 -7.37
N LEU A 223 -2.50 -3.26 -7.03
CA LEU A 223 -2.06 -4.15 -5.95
C LEU A 223 -2.66 -3.72 -4.61
N ASP A 224 -2.52 -2.43 -4.27
CA ASP A 224 -3.08 -1.89 -3.03
C ASP A 224 -4.61 -1.96 -3.02
N GLN A 225 -5.27 -1.77 -4.17
CA GLN A 225 -6.72 -1.96 -4.29
C GLN A 225 -7.11 -3.42 -4.04
N PHE A 226 -6.34 -4.38 -4.57
CA PHE A 226 -6.58 -5.80 -4.38
C PHE A 226 -6.44 -6.20 -2.91
N LEU A 227 -5.41 -5.69 -2.22
CA LEU A 227 -5.23 -5.89 -0.79
C LEU A 227 -6.39 -5.34 0.02
N ARG A 228 -6.86 -4.11 -0.26
CA ARG A 228 -8.03 -3.54 0.42
C ARG A 228 -9.31 -4.34 0.17
N ALA A 229 -9.49 -4.86 -1.05
CA ALA A 229 -10.70 -5.57 -1.44
C ALA A 229 -10.78 -6.99 -0.87
N PHE A 230 -9.66 -7.72 -0.83
CA PHE A 230 -9.68 -9.16 -0.59
C PHE A 230 -8.97 -9.62 0.68
N ARG A 231 -8.10 -8.80 1.29
CA ARG A 231 -7.50 -9.17 2.58
C ARG A 231 -8.59 -9.26 3.64
N ARG A 232 -8.70 -10.42 4.30
CA ARG A 232 -9.78 -10.77 5.24
C ARG A 232 -11.18 -10.52 4.66
N GLY A 233 -11.29 -10.57 3.33
CA GLY A 233 -12.55 -10.38 2.63
C GLY A 233 -13.45 -11.61 2.77
N SER A 234 -14.76 -11.39 2.62
CA SER A 234 -15.78 -12.43 2.81
C SER A 234 -15.72 -13.58 1.79
N GLN A 235 -14.96 -13.44 0.72
CA GLN A 235 -14.73 -14.51 -0.26
C GLN A 235 -13.89 -15.65 0.30
N ALA A 236 -13.10 -15.41 1.35
CA ALA A 236 -12.28 -16.44 1.99
C ALA A 236 -13.12 -17.18 3.05
N PRO A 237 -13.17 -18.54 3.01
CA PRO A 237 -14.06 -19.33 3.86
C PRO A 237 -13.93 -19.03 5.37
N GLU A 238 -12.72 -18.75 5.86
CA GLU A 238 -12.42 -18.61 7.29
C GLU A 238 -11.87 -17.22 7.67
N HIS A 239 -12.13 -16.20 6.85
CA HIS A 239 -11.65 -14.81 7.02
C HIS A 239 -11.90 -14.15 8.40
N ARG A 240 -12.81 -14.70 9.21
CA ARG A 240 -13.18 -14.18 10.53
C ARG A 240 -12.42 -14.82 11.69
N GLY A 241 -11.81 -15.98 11.51
CA GLY A 241 -11.25 -16.78 12.61
C GLY A 241 -9.87 -17.39 12.32
N GLY A 242 -9.45 -17.49 11.07
CA GLY A 242 -8.19 -18.11 10.70
C GLY A 242 -6.96 -17.23 11.02
N PRO A 243 -5.96 -17.71 11.77
CA PRO A 243 -4.73 -16.97 12.00
C PRO A 243 -3.84 -16.95 10.75
N CYS A 244 -3.03 -15.90 10.57
CA CYS A 244 -1.94 -15.94 9.59
C CYS A 244 -0.55 -16.01 10.24
N THR A 245 -0.48 -16.45 11.50
CA THR A 245 0.76 -16.63 12.27
C THR A 245 0.65 -17.87 13.15
N GLY A 246 1.77 -18.49 13.53
CA GLY A 246 1.78 -19.72 14.33
C GLY A 246 1.68 -21.01 13.50
N GLY A 247 1.74 -20.90 12.18
CA GLY A 247 1.84 -22.01 11.23
C GLY A 247 3.29 -22.21 10.78
N LEU A 248 3.46 -22.66 9.53
CA LEU A 248 4.75 -23.01 8.93
C LEU A 248 5.56 -21.78 8.48
N GLY A 249 6.89 -21.89 8.58
CA GLY A 249 7.87 -20.98 8.00
C GLY A 249 8.16 -19.71 8.82
N SER A 250 9.35 -19.15 8.60
CA SER A 250 9.85 -17.96 9.33
C SER A 250 10.04 -16.78 8.36
N PRO A 251 8.99 -16.01 8.07
CA PRO A 251 9.09 -14.87 7.17
C PRO A 251 9.84 -13.70 7.82
N GLU A 252 10.36 -12.81 6.99
CA GLU A 252 10.81 -11.49 7.44
C GLU A 252 9.60 -10.69 7.95
N ARG A 253 9.79 -10.04 9.11
CA ARG A 253 8.84 -9.18 9.80
C ARG A 253 9.49 -7.85 10.16
#